data_AF-A0A327PP93-F1
#
_entry.id   AF-A0A327PP93-F1
#
_cell.length_a   1.000
_cell.length_b   1.000
_cell.length_c   1.000
_cell.angle_alpha   90.00
_cell.angle_beta   90.00
_cell.angle_gamma   90.00
#
_symmetry.space_group_name_H-M   'P 1'
#
loop_
_entity.id
_entity.type
_entity.pdbx_description
1 polymer ?
#
loop_
_entity_poly.entity_id
_entity_poly.type
_entity_poly.pdbx_seq_one_letter_code
_entity_poly.pdbx_strand_id
1 'polypeptide(L)'
;MEEDLFRSIKQSIESFQESLKGHLPALEAEINHLIQSGNQDKNTIENTLDTLLSLVDMGIGKELFVRLLEYYKTLDAEGAAFYWNEYDQDDE
;
A
#
# COMPACT_ATOMS: atom_id res chain seq x y z
N MET A 1 22.51 -27.80 1.69
CA MET A 1 21.92 -27.46 3.00
C MET A 1 21.65 -25.97 3.14
N GLU A 2 22.65 -25.08 3.19
CA GLU A 2 22.38 -23.62 3.26
C GLU A 2 21.73 -23.06 1.98
N GLU A 3 22.17 -23.51 0.79
CA GLU A 3 21.55 -23.10 -0.48
C GLU A 3 20.11 -23.60 -0.63
N ASP A 4 19.78 -24.79 -0.10
CA ASP A 4 18.44 -25.34 -0.16
C ASP A 4 17.48 -24.56 0.73
N LEU A 5 17.93 -24.20 1.94
CA LEU A 5 17.17 -23.36 2.87
C LEU A 5 16.90 -21.97 2.26
N PHE A 6 17.92 -21.34 1.67
CA PHE A 6 17.77 -20.04 1.02
C PHE A 6 16.76 -20.09 -0.14
N ARG A 7 16.81 -21.13 -0.98
CA ARG A 7 15.84 -21.33 -2.07
C ARG A 7 14.42 -21.54 -1.57
N SER A 8 14.23 -22.33 -0.51
CA SER A 8 12.90 -22.56 0.07
C SER A 8 12.31 -21.28 0.69
N ILE A 9 13.14 -20.46 1.36
CA ILE A 9 12.71 -19.16 1.88
C ILE A 9 12.29 -18.25 0.74
N LYS A 10 13.11 -18.16 -0.31
CA LYS A 10 12.80 -17.34 -1.49
C LYS A 10 11.47 -17.73 -2.14
N GLN A 11 11.26 -19.02 -2.39
CA GLN A 11 10.00 -19.52 -2.96
C GLN A 11 8.79 -19.23 -2.08
N SER A 12 8.96 -19.31 -0.75
CA SER A 12 7.89 -18.98 0.20
C SER A 12 7.52 -17.50 0.14
N ILE A 13 8.52 -16.62 0.04
CA ILE A 13 8.32 -15.17 -0.12
C ILE A 13 7.62 -14.86 -1.44
N GLU A 14 8.08 -15.47 -2.55
CA GLU A 14 7.48 -15.27 -3.88
C GLU A 14 6.02 -15.74 -3.90
N SER A 15 5.72 -16.92 -3.34
CA SER A 15 4.35 -17.45 -3.25
C SER A 15 3.45 -16.55 -2.40
N PHE A 16 3.98 -16.00 -1.30
CA PHE A 16 3.26 -15.05 -0.47
C PHE A 16 2.96 -13.75 -1.22
N GLN A 17 3.94 -13.20 -1.95
CA GLN A 17 3.75 -12.02 -2.79
C GLN A 17 2.73 -12.26 -3.91
N GLU A 18 2.73 -13.43 -4.55
CA GLU A 18 1.71 -13.80 -5.55
C GLU A 18 0.31 -13.88 -4.95
N SER A 19 0.18 -14.47 -3.75
CA SER A 19 -1.10 -14.50 -3.03
C SER A 19 -1.60 -13.09 -2.75
N LEU A 20 -0.74 -12.19 -2.27
CA LEU A 20 -1.10 -10.79 -2.01
C LEU A 20 -1.51 -10.06 -3.30
N LYS A 21 -0.79 -10.28 -4.40
CA LYS A 21 -1.16 -9.72 -5.72
C LYS A 21 -2.55 -10.15 -6.17
N GLY A 22 -2.99 -11.37 -5.81
CA GLY A 22 -4.36 -11.83 -6.08
C GLY A 22 -5.46 -10.99 -5.40
N HIS A 23 -5.14 -10.30 -4.30
CA HIS A 23 -6.07 -9.45 -3.57
C HIS A 23 -6.03 -7.97 -3.99
N LEU A 24 -4.99 -7.54 -4.72
CA LEU A 24 -4.85 -6.15 -5.18
C LEU A 24 -6.06 -5.64 -5.99
N PRO A 25 -6.69 -6.41 -6.90
CA PRO A 25 -7.84 -5.91 -7.64
C PRO A 25 -9.05 -5.56 -6.76
N ALA A 26 -9.26 -6.32 -5.67
CA ALA A 26 -10.34 -6.03 -4.74
C ALA A 26 -10.06 -4.75 -3.94
N LEU A 27 -8.81 -4.61 -3.47
CA LEU A 27 -8.35 -3.41 -2.78
C LEU A 27 -8.40 -2.17 -3.70
N GLU A 28 -8.04 -2.34 -4.97
CA GLU A 28 -8.14 -1.29 -5.98
C GLU A 28 -9.59 -0.82 -6.15
N ALA A 29 -10.54 -1.76 -6.22
CA ALA A 29 -11.96 -1.44 -6.35
C ALA A 29 -12.48 -0.67 -5.13
N GLU A 30 -12.04 -1.03 -3.93
CA GLU A 30 -12.39 -0.34 -2.68
C GLU A 30 -11.85 1.09 -2.65
N ILE A 31 -10.58 1.30 -2.99
CA ILE A 31 -9.97 2.63 -3.09
C ILE A 31 -10.67 3.47 -4.16
N ASN A 32 -10.97 2.88 -5.32
CA ASN A 32 -11.72 3.57 -6.36
C ASN A 32 -13.10 3.99 -5.85
N HIS A 33 -13.79 3.13 -5.11
CA HIS A 33 -15.07 3.47 -4.51
C HIS A 33 -14.95 4.59 -3.48
N LEU A 34 -13.92 4.56 -2.63
CA LEU A 34 -13.64 5.60 -1.64
C LEU A 34 -13.45 6.97 -2.32
N ILE A 35 -12.61 7.02 -3.36
CA ILE A 35 -12.33 8.26 -4.10
C ILE A 35 -13.57 8.74 -4.87
N GLN A 36 -14.27 7.84 -5.58
CA GLN A 36 -15.43 8.19 -6.40
C GLN A 36 -16.65 8.61 -5.57
N SER A 37 -16.84 8.01 -4.39
CA SER A 37 -17.88 8.43 -3.45
C SER A 37 -17.58 9.78 -2.81
N GLY A 38 -16.36 10.31 -2.99
CA GLY A 38 -15.93 11.56 -2.37
C GLY A 38 -15.88 11.45 -0.85
N ASN A 39 -15.52 10.27 -0.32
CA ASN A 39 -15.45 10.05 1.12
C ASN A 39 -14.43 11.01 1.74
N GLN A 40 -14.85 11.80 2.73
CA GLN A 40 -14.01 12.79 3.42
C GLN A 40 -13.66 12.40 4.85
N ASP A 41 -13.98 11.17 5.26
CA ASP A 41 -13.60 10.64 6.56
C ASP A 41 -12.10 10.36 6.59
N LYS A 42 -11.36 11.31 7.16
CA LYS A 42 -9.91 11.25 7.28
C LYS A 42 -9.44 9.98 7.96
N ASN A 43 -10.11 9.52 9.02
CA ASN A 43 -9.71 8.32 9.73
C ASN A 43 -9.76 7.08 8.83
N THR A 44 -10.81 6.96 8.00
CA THR A 44 -10.91 5.86 7.04
C THR A 44 -9.79 5.92 6.02
N ILE A 45 -9.46 7.12 5.52
CA ILE A 45 -8.39 7.32 4.53
C ILE A 45 -7.02 6.99 5.14
N GLU A 46 -6.71 7.50 6.33
CA GLU A 46 -5.47 7.28 7.06
C GLU A 46 -5.26 5.79 7.37
N ASN A 47 -6.26 5.10 7.92
CA ASN A 47 -6.19 3.64 8.15
C ASN A 47 -5.92 2.86 6.84
N THR A 48 -6.48 3.32 5.73
CA THR A 48 -6.27 2.70 4.42
C THR A 48 -4.86 2.99 3.90
N LEU A 49 -4.34 4.20 4.13
CA LEU A 49 -2.96 4.58 3.81
C LEU A 49 -1.95 3.77 4.64
N ASP A 50 -2.17 3.59 5.94
CA ASP A 50 -1.32 2.75 6.82
C ASP A 50 -1.24 1.31 6.29
N THR A 51 -2.40 0.77 5.90
CA THR A 51 -2.49 -0.58 5.31
C THR A 51 -1.73 -0.66 4.00
N LEU A 52 -1.89 0.34 3.12
CA LEU A 52 -1.22 0.40 1.84
C LEU A 52 0.30 0.59 1.98
N LEU A 53 0.76 1.37 2.96
CA LEU A 53 2.17 1.56 3.25
C LEU A 53 2.81 0.22 3.67
N SER A 54 2.16 -0.53 4.56
CA SER A 54 2.61 -1.88 4.94
C SER A 54 2.72 -2.84 3.75
N LEU A 55 1.87 -2.67 2.72
CA LEU A 55 1.93 -3.46 1.49
C LEU A 55 3.07 -3.00 0.57
N VAL A 56 3.36 -1.70 0.55
CA VAL A 56 4.51 -1.11 -0.16
C VAL A 56 5.81 -1.69 0.36
N ASP A 57 5.97 -1.83 1.68
CA ASP A 57 7.15 -2.45 2.31
C ASP A 57 7.35 -3.91 1.86
N MET A 58 6.25 -4.58 1.51
CA MET A 58 6.28 -5.95 0.95
C MET A 58 6.53 -5.99 -0.57
N GLY A 59 6.73 -4.83 -1.20
CA GLY A 59 7.03 -4.64 -2.61
C GLY A 59 5.80 -4.57 -3.52
N ILE A 60 4.61 -4.27 -2.99
CA ILE A 60 3.36 -4.21 -3.77
C ILE A 60 2.48 -3.01 -3.39
N GLY A 61 1.52 -2.61 -4.22
CA GLY A 61 0.51 -1.60 -3.83
C GLY A 61 0.96 -0.13 -3.90
N LYS A 62 2.20 0.17 -4.32
CA LYS A 62 2.73 1.54 -4.52
C LYS A 62 1.79 2.45 -5.32
N GLU A 63 1.26 1.97 -6.44
CA GLU A 63 0.36 2.75 -7.28
C GLU A 63 -0.95 3.10 -6.56
N LEU A 64 -1.49 2.16 -5.78
CA LEU A 64 -2.71 2.35 -5.00
C LEU A 64 -2.49 3.33 -3.85
N PHE A 65 -1.35 3.22 -3.16
CA PHE A 65 -0.92 4.15 -2.12
C PHE A 65 -0.85 5.58 -2.66
N VAL A 66 -0.07 5.81 -3.72
CA VAL A 66 0.11 7.14 -4.32
C VAL A 66 -1.24 7.73 -4.76
N ARG A 67 -2.12 6.91 -5.35
CA ARG A 67 -3.44 7.36 -5.82
C ARG A 67 -4.34 7.81 -4.66
N LEU A 68 -4.38 7.04 -3.57
CA LEU A 68 -5.15 7.43 -2.38
C LEU A 68 -4.54 8.65 -1.69
N LEU A 69 -3.21 8.76 -1.66
CA LEU A 69 -2.49 9.87 -1.05
C LEU A 69 -2.74 11.19 -1.78
N GLU A 70 -2.72 11.19 -3.11
CA GLU A 70 -3.06 12.39 -3.90
C GLU A 70 -4.51 12.81 -3.70
N TYR A 71 -5.43 11.86 -3.52
CA TYR A 71 -6.80 12.20 -3.10
C TYR A 71 -6.82 12.81 -1.70
N TYR A 72 -6.13 12.20 -0.73
CA TYR A 72 -6.09 12.67 0.65
C TYR A 72 -5.53 14.09 0.77
N LYS A 73 -4.51 14.42 -0.02
CA LYS A 73 -3.89 15.75 -0.10
C LYS A 73 -4.89 16.86 -0.43
N THR A 74 -5.98 16.56 -1.14
CA THR A 74 -7.04 17.54 -1.42
C THR A 74 -7.91 17.86 -0.19
N LEU A 75 -7.88 17.00 0.82
CA LEU A 75 -8.63 17.11 2.08
C LEU A 75 -7.75 17.55 3.25
N ASP A 76 -6.51 17.06 3.28
CA ASP A 76 -5.50 17.36 4.30
C ASP A 76 -4.10 17.29 3.72
N ALA A 77 -3.57 18.46 3.34
CA ALA A 77 -2.24 18.54 2.75
C ALA A 77 -1.11 18.26 3.76
N GLU A 78 -1.32 18.57 5.05
CA GLU A 78 -0.32 18.33 6.10
C GLU A 78 -0.25 16.84 6.44
N GLY A 79 -1.41 16.20 6.61
CA GLY A 79 -1.51 14.75 6.77
C GLY A 79 -0.93 14.00 5.58
N ALA A 80 -1.24 14.42 4.35
CA ALA A 80 -0.65 13.80 3.16
C ALA A 80 0.87 13.98 3.09
N ALA A 81 1.43 15.10 3.55
CA ALA A 81 2.87 15.29 3.60
C ALA A 81 3.55 14.32 4.59
N PHE A 82 2.91 14.01 5.72
CA PHE A 82 3.39 12.99 6.65
C PHE A 82 3.53 11.63 5.94
N TYR A 83 2.48 11.15 5.29
CA TYR A 83 2.50 9.87 4.56
C TYR A 83 3.50 9.84 3.40
N TRP A 84 3.67 10.96 2.70
CA TRP A 84 4.68 11.05 1.64
C TRP A 84 6.10 10.88 2.22
N ASN A 85 6.39 11.49 3.37
CA ASN A 85 7.70 11.38 4.00
C ASN A 85 7.99 9.99 4.56
N GLU A 86 6.97 9.29 5.06
CA GLU A 86 7.12 7.88 5.48
C GLU A 86 7.43 7.01 4.25
N TYR A 87 6.68 7.18 3.17
CA TYR A 87 6.91 6.46 1.91
C TYR A 87 8.29 6.74 1.28
N ASP A 88 8.78 7.98 1.31
CA ASP A 88 10.07 8.37 0.71
C ASP A 88 11.27 7.87 1.52
N GLN A 89 11.11 7.66 2.84
CA GLN A 89 12.16 7.10 3.69
C GLN A 89 12.45 5.61 3.44
N ASP A 90 11.52 4.86 2.82
CA ASP A 90 11.72 3.45 2.46
C ASP A 90 12.39 3.26 1.09
N ASP A 91 12.51 4.32 0.27
CA ASP A 91 13.17 4.30 -1.04
C ASP A 91 14.69 4.71 -0.98
N GLU A 92 15.26 5.03 0.20
CA GLU A 92 16.71 5.31 0.46
C GLU A 92 17.50 4.11 1.05
#